data_AF-S7PQC2-F1
#
_entry.id   AF-S7PQC2-F1
#
_cell.length_a   1.000
_cell.length_b   1.000
_cell.length_c   1.000
_cell.angle_alpha   90.00
_cell.angle_beta   90.00
_cell.angle_gamma   90.00
#
_symmetry.space_group_name_H-M   'P 1'
#
loop_
_entity.id
_entity.type
_entity.pdbx_description
1 polymer ?
#
loop_
_entity_poly.entity_id
_entity_poly.type
_entity_poly.pdbx_seq_one_letter_code
_entity_poly.pdbx_strand_id
1 'polypeptide(L)'
;MVANLHTAGRAGQHHPACPATIWACYLRPEAVGVPGSRVVQQRSATRPASIRPSQEGFEGGSGWSCEGFEGGSSQSSEGLKDTPFTAKLCSITSLPEHYDEMADCCEAEAPLRYQCFVKHKDDELNMPPMGTIDSDATCTAFKENEQALLETYIYEVARRHPFFYGPELLYSIQEYKGVLTECCEAADKAACLGPKMDALQEKILSSAFIEKFKCSMLQNSEESASIEWFVVRLSQKFPFADFGTVSNLAANFTKVHKECCQSDMLECTDDRADLAKYMCENRAAISTILADCCSKPVLEKFYCLAQMAGDNLVPAQAPQTTDFVDNEDVCTYYKEAKVDFLNKFLHTYSRRYPEFSVSLVLRLAKKYQAILEECCEIHDNHACYTKVLYELQPLVDEPHEYVKKDCETFENLGEYGFQDALLVRYTKKVPQLSTPTLVHLSTKLASMGSKCCILPESQRTACAEDYLSVVLSVFCTAHEQTPVSNKVTLCCTEPFLDRLPCFSALETDETYIPKQFNVATFTLHAFVCARAEPEQQVMKQIALAELLKHKPKATEEQLKTVMEEFSALIQKCCAAADKEACFAEEVGLNEKNKMISKVSFRYCYLT
;
A
#
# COMPACT_ATOMS: atom_id res chain seq x y z
N MET A 1 -5.83 61.23 -8.34
CA MET A 1 -6.02 59.98 -9.13
C MET A 1 -6.41 60.32 -10.57
N VAL A 2 -5.45 60.81 -11.37
CA VAL A 2 -5.46 60.91 -12.85
C VAL A 2 -3.98 60.97 -13.27
N ALA A 3 -3.64 60.51 -14.49
CA ALA A 3 -2.33 60.67 -15.17
C ALA A 3 -1.16 59.81 -14.62
N ASN A 4 -0.15 59.38 -15.42
CA ASN A 4 -0.02 59.38 -16.89
C ASN A 4 1.00 58.32 -17.38
N LEU A 5 1.13 58.18 -18.71
CA LEU A 5 2.03 57.25 -19.41
C LEU A 5 3.55 57.57 -19.36
N HIS A 6 4.32 56.55 -19.78
CA HIS A 6 5.63 56.55 -20.48
C HIS A 6 6.95 56.46 -19.69
N THR A 7 7.67 55.34 -19.89
CA THR A 7 8.93 55.20 -20.68
C THR A 7 9.34 53.71 -20.67
N ALA A 8 9.47 52.98 -21.80
CA ALA A 8 10.50 53.00 -22.85
C ALA A 8 11.88 52.44 -22.41
N GLY A 9 12.19 51.17 -22.73
CA GLY A 9 13.47 50.52 -22.39
C GLY A 9 13.71 49.17 -23.11
N ARG A 10 14.61 49.17 -24.09
CA ARG A 10 14.98 48.10 -25.07
C ARG A 10 15.24 46.67 -24.56
N ALA A 11 14.70 45.72 -25.32
CA ALA A 11 15.34 44.54 -25.94
C ALA A 11 16.26 43.60 -25.12
N GLY A 12 15.77 42.36 -24.95
CA GLY A 12 16.59 41.14 -24.81
C GLY A 12 16.05 40.05 -25.74
N GLN A 13 16.90 39.44 -26.56
CA GLN A 13 16.52 38.30 -27.40
C GLN A 13 16.41 37.04 -26.53
N HIS A 14 15.20 36.56 -26.29
CA HIS A 14 15.01 35.20 -25.79
C HIS A 14 14.89 34.22 -26.96
N HIS A 15 15.87 33.32 -27.07
CA HIS A 15 15.65 32.05 -27.75
C HIS A 15 14.50 31.31 -27.04
N PRO A 16 13.51 30.76 -27.76
CA PRO A 16 12.57 29.84 -27.16
C PRO A 16 13.33 28.55 -26.78
N ALA A 17 13.34 28.21 -25.49
CA ALA A 17 13.78 26.89 -25.06
C ALA A 17 12.86 25.82 -25.68
N CYS A 18 13.43 24.72 -26.15
CA CYS A 18 12.65 23.60 -26.65
C CYS A 18 11.75 23.04 -25.53
N PRO A 19 10.49 22.66 -25.81
CA PRO A 19 9.68 21.94 -24.84
C PRO A 19 10.34 20.59 -24.56
N ALA A 20 10.70 20.33 -23.31
CA ALA A 20 11.09 18.99 -22.87
C ALA A 20 9.88 18.06 -23.06
N THR A 21 10.08 16.92 -23.73
CA THR A 21 9.01 15.98 -24.04
C THR A 21 8.37 15.45 -22.76
N ILE A 22 7.04 15.26 -22.76
CA ILE A 22 6.25 14.82 -21.59
C ILE A 22 6.85 13.56 -20.92
N TRP A 23 7.36 12.62 -21.72
CA TRP A 23 8.05 11.42 -21.25
C TRP A 23 9.28 11.67 -20.37
N ALA A 24 10.03 12.76 -20.60
CA ALA A 24 11.24 13.09 -19.85
C ALA A 24 10.93 13.66 -18.46
N CYS A 25 9.77 14.28 -18.29
CA CYS A 25 9.31 14.82 -17.00
C CYS A 25 8.81 13.72 -16.06
N TYR A 26 8.25 12.62 -16.59
CA TYR A 26 7.72 11.52 -15.78
C TYR A 26 8.77 10.49 -15.32
N LEU A 27 10.02 10.56 -15.82
CA LEU A 27 11.01 9.46 -15.67
C LEU A 27 12.44 9.95 -15.38
N ARG A 28 12.58 11.07 -14.65
CA ARG A 28 13.87 11.66 -14.29
C ARG A 28 14.29 11.28 -12.86
N PRO A 29 15.31 10.43 -12.67
CA PRO A 29 16.25 10.60 -11.58
C PRO A 29 17.23 11.72 -11.97
N GLU A 30 17.20 12.86 -11.27
CA GLU A 30 18.14 13.94 -11.58
C GLU A 30 19.53 13.65 -11.03
N ALA A 31 20.48 13.47 -11.96
CA ALA A 31 21.90 13.33 -11.62
C ALA A 31 22.46 14.68 -11.14
N VAL A 32 22.54 14.86 -9.83
CA VAL A 32 23.27 15.99 -9.22
C VAL A 32 24.76 15.63 -9.15
N GLY A 33 25.57 16.34 -9.93
CA GLY A 33 27.02 16.12 -9.99
C GLY A 33 27.75 16.55 -8.72
N VAL A 34 28.66 15.69 -8.24
CA VAL A 34 29.56 15.98 -7.12
C VAL A 34 30.49 17.15 -7.48
N PRO A 35 30.52 18.25 -6.67
CA PRO A 35 31.51 19.31 -6.85
C PRO A 35 32.91 18.81 -6.49
N GLY A 36 33.82 18.81 -7.47
CA GLY A 36 35.15 18.21 -7.33
C GLY A 36 36.02 18.84 -6.24
N SER A 37 36.68 17.98 -5.45
CA SER A 37 37.65 18.37 -4.43
C SER A 37 38.83 19.12 -5.05
N ARG A 38 39.02 20.40 -4.71
CA ARG A 38 40.25 21.12 -5.08
C ARG A 38 41.43 20.61 -4.25
N VAL A 39 42.40 20.04 -4.94
CA VAL A 39 43.74 19.80 -4.40
C VAL A 39 44.38 21.13 -4.01
N VAL A 40 44.74 21.28 -2.74
CA VAL A 40 45.71 22.30 -2.29
C VAL A 40 46.84 21.57 -1.56
N GLN A 41 47.99 21.47 -2.24
CA GLN A 41 49.24 21.06 -1.60
C GLN A 41 49.78 22.20 -0.74
N GLN A 42 50.18 21.89 0.50
CA GLN A 42 51.33 22.52 1.13
C GLN A 42 52.07 21.52 2.03
N ARG A 43 53.40 21.64 2.09
CA ARG A 43 54.34 20.65 2.65
C ARG A 43 54.94 21.13 3.98
N SER A 44 55.50 20.16 4.74
CA SER A 44 56.61 20.30 5.73
C SER A 44 56.34 21.13 7.00
N ALA A 45 56.76 20.77 8.22
CA ALA A 45 57.51 19.63 8.78
C ALA A 45 57.05 19.44 10.27
N THR A 46 57.57 18.59 11.19
CA THR A 46 58.84 17.84 11.32
C THR A 46 58.66 16.58 12.20
N ARG A 47 59.76 15.91 12.59
CA ARG A 47 59.87 14.85 13.64
C ARG A 47 60.89 15.32 14.73
N PRO A 48 61.30 14.53 15.76
CA PRO A 48 60.72 13.33 16.41
C PRO A 48 60.69 13.42 17.97
N ALA A 49 60.08 12.43 18.64
CA ALA A 49 60.63 11.83 19.87
C ALA A 49 60.03 10.42 20.11
N SER A 50 60.79 9.54 20.77
CA SER A 50 60.44 8.15 21.08
C SER A 50 60.59 7.90 22.58
N ILE A 51 59.82 6.99 23.18
CA ILE A 51 60.23 6.07 24.27
C ILE A 51 59.13 5.00 24.51
N ARG A 52 59.57 3.75 24.67
CA ARG A 52 58.93 2.61 25.36
C ARG A 52 60.01 2.05 26.34
N PRO A 53 59.76 1.04 27.21
CA PRO A 53 58.50 0.42 27.68
C PRO A 53 58.39 0.37 29.23
N SER A 54 57.26 -0.10 29.76
CA SER A 54 57.22 -0.94 30.98
C SER A 54 55.88 -1.69 31.09
N GLN A 55 55.92 -2.85 31.76
CA GLN A 55 54.77 -3.71 32.03
C GLN A 55 54.19 -3.36 33.40
N GLU A 56 52.86 -3.44 33.56
CA GLU A 56 52.19 -4.07 34.70
C GLU A 56 50.69 -4.21 34.37
N GLY A 57 50.07 -5.27 34.88
CA GLY A 57 48.72 -5.67 34.48
C GLY A 57 47.62 -4.99 35.31
N PHE A 58 46.43 -4.86 34.72
CA PHE A 58 45.20 -4.54 35.45
C PHE A 58 44.04 -5.40 34.95
N GLU A 59 43.48 -6.19 35.85
CA GLU A 59 42.09 -6.65 35.72
C GLU A 59 41.17 -5.43 35.92
N GLY A 60 40.11 -5.32 35.13
CA GLY A 60 39.23 -4.16 35.19
C GLY A 60 38.36 -3.98 33.96
N GLY A 61 37.45 -4.93 33.72
CA GLY A 61 36.39 -4.73 32.74
C GLY A 61 35.40 -3.68 33.24
N SER A 62 35.43 -2.47 32.68
CA SER A 62 34.46 -1.41 32.97
C SER A 62 33.10 -1.76 32.34
N GLY A 63 32.29 -2.52 33.06
CA GLY A 63 30.86 -2.58 32.79
C GLY A 63 30.25 -1.19 32.95
N TRP A 64 29.41 -0.78 32.01
CA TRP A 64 28.67 0.47 32.11
C TRP A 64 27.53 0.28 33.12
N SER A 65 27.70 0.87 34.30
CA SER A 65 26.70 0.86 35.37
C SER A 65 25.56 1.82 35.04
N CYS A 66 24.36 1.28 34.80
CA CYS A 66 23.13 2.06 34.85
C CYS A 66 22.77 2.35 36.30
N GLU A 67 23.20 3.50 36.83
CA GLU A 67 22.70 4.04 38.11
C GLU A 67 21.94 5.35 37.83
N GLY A 68 20.70 5.46 38.31
CA GLY A 68 19.94 6.71 38.18
C GLY A 68 18.43 6.65 37.96
N PHE A 69 17.74 5.52 38.20
CA PHE A 69 16.27 5.50 38.32
C PHE A 69 15.84 4.56 39.45
N GLU A 70 15.72 5.11 40.66
CA GLU A 70 15.06 4.42 41.78
C GLU A 70 13.53 4.51 41.65
N GLY A 71 12.83 3.49 42.17
CA GLY A 71 11.45 3.19 41.80
C GLY A 71 10.42 4.27 42.14
N GLY A 72 9.71 4.73 41.11
CA GLY A 72 8.38 5.34 41.21
C GLY A 72 7.37 4.48 40.44
N SER A 73 6.26 4.13 41.08
CA SER A 73 5.20 3.32 40.48
C SER A 73 4.53 4.01 39.29
N SER A 74 4.27 3.25 38.21
CA SER A 74 3.36 3.60 37.11
C SER A 74 3.53 5.02 36.53
N GLN A 75 4.58 5.23 35.73
CA GLN A 75 4.50 6.20 34.65
C GLN A 75 3.71 5.57 33.50
N SER A 76 2.60 6.19 33.09
CA SER A 76 1.89 5.78 31.88
C SER A 76 2.73 6.09 30.63
N SER A 77 2.59 5.25 29.61
CA SER A 77 3.14 5.42 28.25
C SER A 77 2.86 6.82 27.67
N GLU A 78 1.71 7.41 28.00
CA GLU A 78 1.35 8.79 27.68
C GLU A 78 2.44 9.82 28.03
N GLY A 79 3.15 9.65 29.16
CA GLY A 79 4.25 10.54 29.54
C GLY A 79 5.50 10.42 28.66
N LEU A 80 5.69 9.27 28.00
CA LEU A 80 6.82 8.98 27.11
C LEU A 80 6.60 9.56 25.70
N LYS A 81 5.35 9.68 25.25
CA LYS A 81 4.97 10.19 23.91
C LYS A 81 5.37 11.65 23.72
N ASP A 82 5.13 12.49 24.73
CA ASP A 82 5.11 13.94 24.55
C ASP A 82 6.38 14.71 24.91
N THR A 83 7.31 14.12 25.68
CA THR A 83 8.43 14.91 26.26
C THR A 83 9.83 14.55 25.77
N PRO A 84 10.28 13.28 25.61
CA PRO A 84 11.64 13.00 25.18
C PRO A 84 11.77 13.01 23.64
N PHE A 85 10.85 12.35 22.94
CA PHE A 85 10.93 12.16 21.49
C PHE A 85 10.62 13.44 20.71
N THR A 86 9.49 14.10 20.99
CA THR A 86 9.10 15.36 20.32
C THR A 86 10.09 16.49 20.63
N ALA A 87 10.64 16.58 21.85
CA ALA A 87 11.69 17.54 22.17
C ALA A 87 12.98 17.24 21.39
N LYS A 88 13.28 15.96 21.10
CA LYS A 88 14.41 15.60 20.25
C LYS A 88 14.18 16.03 18.80
N LEU A 89 12.98 15.88 18.26
CA LEU A 89 12.60 16.43 16.94
C LEU A 89 12.76 17.96 16.92
N CYS A 90 12.24 18.66 17.92
CA CYS A 90 12.36 20.12 18.05
C CYS A 90 13.80 20.61 18.33
N SER A 91 14.75 19.71 18.62
CA SER A 91 16.18 20.04 18.73
C SER A 91 16.92 19.99 17.39
N ILE A 92 16.28 19.55 16.31
CA ILE A 92 16.86 19.49 14.96
C ILE A 92 16.88 20.90 14.35
N THR A 93 18.07 21.50 14.27
CA THR A 93 18.24 22.89 13.81
C THR A 93 17.82 23.12 12.35
N SER A 94 17.86 22.08 11.50
CA SER A 94 17.44 22.14 10.10
C SER A 94 15.97 21.76 9.88
N LEU A 95 15.18 21.51 10.94
CA LEU A 95 13.76 21.19 10.79
C LEU A 95 12.99 22.31 10.05
N PRO A 96 13.14 23.61 10.39
CA PRO A 96 12.46 24.68 9.65
C PRO A 96 12.98 24.86 8.20
N GLU A 97 14.23 24.47 7.93
CA GLU A 97 14.83 24.60 6.59
C GLU A 97 14.33 23.55 5.59
N HIS A 98 13.80 22.42 6.09
CA HIS A 98 13.39 21.27 5.26
C HIS A 98 11.91 20.91 5.41
N TYR A 99 11.29 21.24 6.54
CA TYR A 99 9.92 20.88 6.89
C TYR A 99 9.25 22.02 7.68
N ASP A 100 9.12 23.20 7.07
CA ASP A 100 8.61 24.44 7.68
C ASP A 100 7.28 24.21 8.45
N GLU A 101 6.25 23.66 7.78
CA GLU A 101 4.94 23.35 8.41
C GLU A 101 5.04 22.33 9.56
N MET A 102 6.04 21.45 9.55
CA MET A 102 6.27 20.47 10.62
C MET A 102 7.02 21.10 11.81
N ALA A 103 7.73 22.20 11.61
CA ALA A 103 8.40 22.93 12.67
C ALA A 103 7.38 23.64 13.59
N ASP A 104 6.26 24.11 13.04
CA ASP A 104 5.14 24.70 13.80
C ASP A 104 4.60 23.75 14.89
N CYS A 105 4.69 22.42 14.68
CA CYS A 105 4.32 21.43 15.71
C CYS A 105 5.07 21.62 17.04
N CYS A 106 6.26 22.20 17.03
CA CYS A 106 7.04 22.46 18.24
C CYS A 106 6.43 23.54 19.15
N GLU A 107 5.58 24.42 18.62
CA GLU A 107 4.87 25.43 19.41
C GLU A 107 3.68 24.83 20.19
N ALA A 108 3.11 23.73 19.70
CA ALA A 108 1.99 23.06 20.36
C ALA A 108 2.41 22.42 21.70
N GLU A 109 1.46 22.31 22.63
CA GLU A 109 1.62 21.58 23.89
C GLU A 109 1.24 20.09 23.73
N ALA A 110 1.64 19.29 24.72
CA ALA A 110 1.23 17.89 24.87
C ALA A 110 -0.30 17.75 25.05
N PRO A 111 -1.02 16.83 24.36
CA PRO A 111 -0.57 15.86 23.36
C PRO A 111 -0.71 16.30 21.90
N LEU A 112 -1.09 17.56 21.67
CA LEU A 112 -1.31 18.09 20.33
C LEU A 112 -0.02 18.19 19.52
N ARG A 113 1.12 18.43 20.16
CA ARG A 113 2.47 18.39 19.55
C ARG A 113 2.74 17.06 18.85
N TYR A 114 2.55 15.96 19.57
CA TYR A 114 2.78 14.63 19.03
C TYR A 114 1.81 14.32 17.87
N GLN A 115 0.52 14.61 18.05
CA GLN A 115 -0.50 14.43 17.00
C GLN A 115 -0.24 15.30 15.76
N CYS A 116 0.34 16.49 15.92
CA CYS A 116 0.77 17.35 14.82
C CYS A 116 1.86 16.64 13.99
N PHE A 117 2.94 16.17 14.62
CA PHE A 117 4.01 15.44 13.90
C PHE A 117 3.48 14.21 13.15
N VAL A 118 2.53 13.46 13.72
CA VAL A 118 1.93 12.29 13.05
C VAL A 118 1.16 12.68 11.77
N LYS A 119 0.58 13.89 11.69
CA LYS A 119 -0.10 14.40 10.48
C LYS A 119 0.86 14.78 9.35
N HIS A 120 2.12 15.08 9.64
CA HIS A 120 3.15 15.35 8.63
C HIS A 120 3.84 14.08 8.10
N LYS A 121 3.29 12.88 8.38
CA LYS A 121 3.70 11.66 7.69
C LYS A 121 3.27 11.71 6.22
N ASP A 122 4.26 11.84 5.35
CA ASP A 122 4.08 11.83 3.90
C ASP A 122 4.42 10.44 3.31
N ASP A 123 3.43 9.81 2.68
CA ASP A 123 3.58 8.55 1.94
C ASP A 123 3.89 8.75 0.45
N GLU A 124 3.77 9.99 -0.06
CA GLU A 124 4.05 10.39 -1.45
C GLU A 124 5.40 11.10 -1.58
N LEU A 125 6.28 10.98 -0.57
CA LEU A 125 7.67 11.41 -0.65
C LEU A 125 8.28 10.87 -1.95
N ASN A 126 8.53 11.79 -2.90
CA ASN A 126 9.10 11.52 -4.23
C ASN A 126 10.59 11.16 -4.12
N MET A 127 10.88 10.13 -3.32
CA MET A 127 12.22 9.61 -3.11
C MET A 127 12.68 8.93 -4.40
N PRO A 128 13.99 9.03 -4.71
CA PRO A 128 14.58 8.16 -5.71
C PRO A 128 14.25 6.69 -5.38
N PRO A 129 13.90 5.88 -6.40
CA PRO A 129 13.79 4.43 -6.25
C PRO A 129 15.04 3.89 -5.56
N MET A 130 14.89 2.86 -4.72
CA MET A 130 16.07 2.17 -4.19
C MET A 130 16.89 1.65 -5.37
N GLY A 131 18.17 2.04 -5.42
CA GLY A 131 19.05 1.69 -6.52
C GLY A 131 19.30 0.19 -6.60
N THR A 132 19.74 -0.29 -7.76
CA THR A 132 20.17 -1.69 -7.92
C THR A 132 21.26 -2.02 -6.91
N ILE A 133 21.11 -3.15 -6.19
CA ILE A 133 22.03 -3.58 -5.15
C ILE A 133 23.39 -3.94 -5.77
N ASP A 134 24.41 -3.12 -5.49
CA ASP A 134 25.80 -3.49 -5.74
C ASP A 134 26.19 -4.59 -4.74
N SER A 135 26.17 -5.82 -5.23
CA SER A 135 26.40 -7.02 -4.42
C SER A 135 27.79 -7.07 -3.75
N ASP A 136 28.81 -6.48 -4.38
CA ASP A 136 30.15 -6.41 -3.80
C ASP A 136 30.27 -5.29 -2.77
N ALA A 137 29.72 -4.11 -3.06
CA ALA A 137 29.70 -3.00 -2.11
C ALA A 137 28.86 -3.31 -0.86
N THR A 138 27.66 -3.87 -1.02
CA THR A 138 26.79 -4.28 0.09
C THR A 138 27.46 -5.34 0.97
N CYS A 139 28.08 -6.37 0.38
CA CYS A 139 28.79 -7.38 1.15
C CYS A 139 30.08 -6.85 1.80
N THR A 140 30.73 -5.84 1.22
CA THR A 140 31.87 -5.16 1.84
C THR A 140 31.40 -4.38 3.07
N ALA A 141 30.37 -3.55 2.92
CA ALA A 141 29.77 -2.79 4.03
C ALA A 141 29.28 -3.71 5.17
N PHE A 142 28.66 -4.85 4.85
CA PHE A 142 28.23 -5.85 5.84
C PHE A 142 29.40 -6.44 6.64
N LYS A 143 30.54 -6.73 5.99
CA LYS A 143 31.74 -7.26 6.64
C LYS A 143 32.54 -6.21 7.40
N GLU A 144 32.50 -4.95 6.96
CA GLU A 144 33.18 -3.82 7.64
C GLU A 144 32.42 -3.31 8.86
N ASN A 145 31.09 -3.13 8.74
CA ASN A 145 30.24 -2.66 9.82
C ASN A 145 28.79 -3.13 9.63
N GLU A 146 28.52 -4.36 10.07
CA GLU A 146 27.17 -4.95 10.09
C GLU A 146 26.13 -3.98 10.67
N GLN A 147 26.39 -3.43 11.85
CA GLN A 147 25.42 -2.59 12.57
C GLN A 147 25.01 -1.36 11.75
N ALA A 148 25.97 -0.62 11.20
CA ALA A 148 25.66 0.58 10.41
C ALA A 148 24.86 0.25 9.14
N LEU A 149 25.09 -0.90 8.50
CA LEU A 149 24.31 -1.34 7.34
C LEU A 149 22.87 -1.69 7.74
N LEU A 150 22.67 -2.38 8.87
CA LEU A 150 21.33 -2.71 9.38
C LEU A 150 20.57 -1.45 9.82
N GLU A 151 21.23 -0.49 10.48
CA GLU A 151 20.65 0.82 10.84
C GLU A 151 20.24 1.61 9.58
N THR A 152 21.06 1.59 8.52
CA THR A 152 20.74 2.21 7.23
C THR A 152 19.51 1.55 6.58
N TYR A 153 19.39 0.23 6.65
CA TYR A 153 18.22 -0.51 6.16
C TYR A 153 16.93 -0.10 6.90
N ILE A 154 16.97 0.00 8.25
CA ILE A 154 15.82 0.49 9.04
C ILE A 154 15.40 1.88 8.57
N TYR A 155 16.37 2.79 8.44
CA TYR A 155 16.14 4.18 8.05
C TYR A 155 15.51 4.27 6.66
N GLU A 156 16.07 3.59 5.66
CA GLU A 156 15.59 3.67 4.27
C GLU A 156 14.22 3.00 4.05
N VAL A 157 13.87 1.97 4.83
CA VAL A 157 12.51 1.37 4.80
C VAL A 157 11.51 2.26 5.54
N ALA A 158 11.80 2.65 6.79
CA ALA A 158 10.88 3.43 7.62
C ALA A 158 10.53 4.80 7.02
N ARG A 159 11.50 5.47 6.38
CA ARG A 159 11.27 6.78 5.75
C ARG A 159 10.40 6.71 4.49
N ARG A 160 10.37 5.58 3.78
CA ARG A 160 9.52 5.35 2.59
C ARG A 160 8.13 4.84 2.95
N HIS A 161 7.99 4.28 4.14
CA HIS A 161 6.77 3.67 4.66
C HIS A 161 6.54 4.16 6.10
N PRO A 162 6.15 5.43 6.32
CA PRO A 162 6.03 6.01 7.66
C PRO A 162 4.92 5.36 8.53
N PHE A 163 4.06 4.52 7.93
CA PHE A 163 3.09 3.66 8.63
C PHE A 163 3.49 2.17 8.68
N PHE A 164 4.76 1.83 8.45
CA PHE A 164 5.21 0.43 8.54
C PHE A 164 5.05 -0.12 9.97
N TYR A 165 4.60 -1.38 10.09
CA TYR A 165 4.42 -2.04 11.37
C TYR A 165 5.76 -2.31 12.07
N GLY A 166 6.10 -1.50 13.08
CA GLY A 166 7.41 -1.50 13.77
C GLY A 166 7.93 -2.89 14.18
N PRO A 167 7.14 -3.74 14.85
CA PRO A 167 7.55 -5.09 15.23
C PRO A 167 7.94 -5.99 14.04
N GLU A 168 7.30 -5.81 12.88
CA GLU A 168 7.61 -6.55 11.64
C GLU A 168 8.80 -5.94 10.88
N LEU A 169 9.01 -4.62 10.99
CA LEU A 169 10.25 -4.00 10.50
C LEU A 169 11.46 -4.62 11.23
N LEU A 170 11.40 -4.72 12.56
CA LEU A 170 12.44 -5.35 13.37
C LEU A 170 12.72 -6.80 12.96
N TYR A 171 11.67 -7.57 12.65
CA TYR A 171 11.82 -8.92 12.11
C TYR A 171 12.48 -8.93 10.71
N SER A 172 12.09 -8.03 9.81
CA SER A 172 12.66 -7.96 8.46
C SER A 172 14.17 -7.69 8.43
N ILE A 173 14.72 -6.99 9.45
CA ILE A 173 16.17 -6.82 9.63
C ILE A 173 16.86 -8.17 9.84
N GLN A 174 16.23 -9.08 10.58
CA GLN A 174 16.78 -10.42 10.82
C GLN A 174 16.83 -11.24 9.53
N GLU A 175 15.81 -11.11 8.68
CA GLU A 175 15.79 -11.74 7.35
C GLU A 175 16.84 -11.11 6.42
N TYR A 176 16.94 -9.78 6.37
CA TYR A 176 17.97 -9.07 5.61
C TYR A 176 19.38 -9.49 6.03
N LYS A 177 19.67 -9.53 7.33
CA LYS A 177 20.93 -10.06 7.88
C LYS A 177 21.15 -11.52 7.49
N GLY A 178 20.11 -12.35 7.54
CA GLY A 178 20.19 -13.76 7.13
C GLY A 178 20.62 -13.92 5.67
N VAL A 179 19.99 -13.18 4.76
CA VAL A 179 20.32 -13.16 3.33
C VAL A 179 21.76 -12.69 3.10
N LEU A 180 22.21 -11.63 3.78
CA LEU A 180 23.60 -11.15 3.68
C LEU A 180 24.60 -12.20 4.22
N THR A 181 24.30 -12.83 5.35
CA THR A 181 25.14 -13.86 5.97
C THR A 181 25.33 -15.07 5.05
N GLU A 182 24.27 -15.48 4.35
CA GLU A 182 24.31 -16.58 3.38
C GLU A 182 25.06 -16.17 2.09
N CYS A 183 24.66 -15.06 1.47
CA CYS A 183 25.10 -14.72 0.12
C CYS A 183 26.44 -14.01 0.03
N CYS A 184 26.92 -13.35 1.10
CA CYS A 184 28.23 -12.70 1.09
C CYS A 184 29.42 -13.65 1.20
N GLU A 185 29.15 -14.95 1.43
CA GLU A 185 30.11 -16.06 1.31
C GLU A 185 29.88 -16.92 0.04
N ALA A 186 28.87 -16.60 -0.77
CA ALA A 186 28.62 -17.29 -2.03
C ALA A 186 29.67 -16.94 -3.10
N ALA A 187 30.01 -17.90 -3.96
CA ALA A 187 30.95 -17.70 -5.06
C ALA A 187 30.45 -16.71 -6.11
N ASP A 188 29.13 -16.67 -6.34
CA ASP A 188 28.43 -15.64 -7.10
C ASP A 188 27.44 -14.92 -6.18
N LYS A 189 27.86 -13.77 -5.66
CA LYS A 189 27.07 -12.95 -4.73
C LYS A 189 25.84 -12.38 -5.42
N ALA A 190 25.94 -11.99 -6.69
CA ALA A 190 24.85 -11.34 -7.43
C ALA A 190 23.72 -12.33 -7.72
N ALA A 191 24.06 -13.54 -8.16
CA ALA A 191 23.09 -14.62 -8.36
C ALA A 191 22.40 -15.09 -7.06
N CYS A 192 23.05 -14.93 -5.91
CA CYS A 192 22.47 -15.26 -4.60
C CYS A 192 21.63 -14.10 -4.03
N LEU A 193 22.16 -12.88 -4.01
CA LEU A 193 21.54 -11.71 -3.40
C LEU A 193 20.29 -11.27 -4.16
N GLY A 194 20.36 -11.10 -5.48
CA GLY A 194 19.29 -10.50 -6.28
C GLY A 194 17.91 -11.11 -5.99
N PRO A 195 17.70 -12.40 -6.26
CA PRO A 195 16.39 -13.04 -6.07
C PRO A 195 15.89 -13.02 -4.62
N LYS A 196 16.79 -13.09 -3.62
CA LYS A 196 16.41 -13.05 -2.19
C LYS A 196 16.06 -11.63 -1.74
N MET A 197 16.74 -10.62 -2.28
CA MET A 197 16.46 -9.22 -2.00
C MET A 197 15.17 -8.77 -2.69
N ASP A 198 14.92 -9.20 -3.92
CA ASP A 198 13.65 -8.95 -4.63
C ASP A 198 12.46 -9.55 -3.84
N ALA A 199 12.58 -10.80 -3.38
CA ALA A 199 11.54 -11.45 -2.57
C ALA A 199 11.34 -10.77 -1.20
N LEU A 200 12.41 -10.32 -0.55
CA LEU A 200 12.34 -9.56 0.70
C LEU A 200 11.69 -8.18 0.46
N GLN A 201 12.02 -7.50 -0.64
CA GLN A 201 11.41 -6.22 -1.01
C GLN A 201 9.92 -6.36 -1.32
N GLU A 202 9.50 -7.40 -2.05
CA GLU A 202 8.08 -7.66 -2.30
C GLU A 202 7.31 -7.85 -0.97
N LYS A 203 7.89 -8.63 -0.05
CA LYS A 203 7.34 -8.86 1.28
C LYS A 203 7.21 -7.57 2.09
N ILE A 204 8.27 -6.75 2.16
CA ILE A 204 8.25 -5.43 2.81
C ILE A 204 7.14 -4.56 2.23
N LEU A 205 7.07 -4.44 0.89
CA LEU A 205 6.05 -3.63 0.22
C LEU A 205 4.63 -4.14 0.50
N SER A 206 4.44 -5.47 0.59
CA SER A 206 3.16 -6.07 0.94
C SER A 206 2.76 -5.77 2.39
N SER A 207 3.67 -5.93 3.36
CA SER A 207 3.39 -5.63 4.77
C SER A 207 3.17 -4.13 5.02
N ALA A 208 3.94 -3.25 4.38
CA ALA A 208 3.73 -1.80 4.41
C ALA A 208 2.33 -1.41 3.90
N PHE A 209 1.90 -2.03 2.80
CA PHE A 209 0.60 -1.77 2.17
C PHE A 209 -0.58 -2.24 3.03
N ILE A 210 -0.44 -3.42 3.64
CA ILE A 210 -1.44 -3.97 4.58
C ILE A 210 -1.53 -3.12 5.85
N GLU A 211 -0.41 -2.66 6.41
CA GLU A 211 -0.44 -1.82 7.61
C GLU A 211 -1.01 -0.43 7.33
N LYS A 212 -0.64 0.21 6.20
CA LYS A 212 -1.26 1.47 5.76
C LYS A 212 -2.78 1.32 5.60
N PHE A 213 -3.27 0.18 5.11
CA PHE A 213 -4.71 -0.12 5.10
C PHE A 213 -5.33 -0.14 6.50
N LYS A 214 -4.73 -0.86 7.47
CA LYS A 214 -5.24 -0.89 8.85
C LYS A 214 -5.23 0.51 9.48
N CYS A 215 -4.18 1.30 9.25
CA CYS A 215 -4.11 2.68 9.74
C CYS A 215 -5.19 3.56 9.11
N SER A 216 -5.43 3.43 7.79
CA SER A 216 -6.52 4.11 7.08
C SER A 216 -7.89 3.72 7.66
N MET A 217 -8.11 2.44 8.01
CA MET A 217 -9.34 2.00 8.69
C MET A 217 -9.48 2.61 10.09
N LEU A 218 -8.45 2.50 10.92
CA LEU A 218 -8.43 3.01 12.30
C LEU A 218 -8.54 4.54 12.41
N GLN A 219 -8.15 5.27 11.37
CA GLN A 219 -8.25 6.73 11.31
C GLN A 219 -9.61 7.21 10.76
N ASN A 220 -10.22 6.47 9.83
CA ASN A 220 -11.40 6.89 9.07
C ASN A 220 -12.71 6.17 9.46
N SER A 221 -12.68 5.33 10.49
CA SER A 221 -13.87 4.63 11.00
C SER A 221 -13.88 4.59 12.53
N GLU A 222 -15.02 4.24 13.11
CA GLU A 222 -15.12 3.98 14.55
C GLU A 222 -14.26 2.76 14.93
N GLU A 223 -13.72 2.77 16.15
CA GLU A 223 -12.90 1.68 16.69
C GLU A 223 -13.65 0.33 16.73
N SER A 224 -14.98 0.38 16.89
CA SER A 224 -15.92 -0.73 16.72
C SER A 224 -15.74 -1.45 15.38
N ALA A 225 -15.66 -0.73 14.26
CA ALA A 225 -15.50 -1.32 12.93
C ALA A 225 -14.16 -2.07 12.77
N SER A 226 -13.10 -1.58 13.42
CA SER A 226 -11.80 -2.28 13.45
C SER A 226 -11.87 -3.56 14.32
N ILE A 227 -12.54 -3.50 15.47
CA ILE A 227 -12.79 -4.69 16.31
C ILE A 227 -13.63 -5.72 15.54
N GLU A 228 -14.71 -5.31 14.87
CA GLU A 228 -15.56 -6.19 14.05
C GLU A 228 -14.77 -6.84 12.91
N TRP A 229 -13.91 -6.09 12.22
CA TRP A 229 -13.00 -6.62 11.19
C TRP A 229 -12.08 -7.71 11.77
N PHE A 230 -11.49 -7.47 12.94
CA PHE A 230 -10.69 -8.49 13.62
C PHE A 230 -11.52 -9.66 14.13
N VAL A 231 -12.75 -9.47 14.64
CA VAL A 231 -13.65 -10.57 15.04
C VAL A 231 -13.91 -11.49 13.85
N VAL A 232 -14.21 -10.95 12.67
CA VAL A 232 -14.39 -11.75 11.44
C VAL A 232 -13.10 -12.49 11.09
N ARG A 233 -11.99 -11.76 10.93
CA ARG A 233 -10.71 -12.34 10.47
C ARG A 233 -10.16 -13.39 11.43
N LEU A 234 -10.30 -13.18 12.74
CA LEU A 234 -9.85 -14.12 13.76
C LEU A 234 -10.81 -15.31 13.92
N SER A 235 -12.11 -15.15 13.65
CA SER A 235 -13.05 -16.28 13.62
C SER A 235 -12.82 -17.20 12.42
N GLN A 236 -12.44 -16.64 11.26
CA GLN A 236 -12.00 -17.42 10.09
C GLN A 236 -10.66 -18.13 10.34
N LYS A 237 -9.73 -17.47 11.04
CA LYS A 237 -8.39 -18.01 11.33
C LYS A 237 -8.40 -19.04 12.46
N PHE A 238 -9.25 -18.85 13.48
CA PHE A 238 -9.36 -19.68 14.67
C PHE A 238 -10.81 -20.17 14.89
N PRO A 239 -11.40 -20.92 13.96
CA PRO A 239 -12.80 -21.35 14.02
C PRO A 239 -13.12 -22.31 15.17
N PHE A 240 -12.12 -22.81 15.90
CA PHE A 240 -12.29 -23.57 17.15
C PHE A 240 -12.40 -22.69 18.41
N ALA A 241 -11.90 -21.45 18.37
CA ALA A 241 -11.97 -20.54 19.50
C ALA A 241 -13.43 -20.13 19.80
N ASP A 242 -13.71 -19.90 21.08
CA ASP A 242 -15.00 -19.33 21.49
C ASP A 242 -15.06 -17.81 21.26
N PHE A 243 -16.28 -17.27 21.30
CA PHE A 243 -16.52 -15.85 21.07
C PHE A 243 -15.75 -14.95 22.06
N GLY A 244 -15.68 -15.31 23.34
CA GLY A 244 -14.97 -14.50 24.34
C GLY A 244 -13.47 -14.41 24.06
N THR A 245 -12.87 -15.52 23.66
CA THR A 245 -11.47 -15.61 23.23
C THR A 245 -11.23 -14.77 21.97
N VAL A 246 -12.09 -14.89 20.96
CA VAL A 246 -11.98 -14.11 19.72
C VAL A 246 -12.16 -12.62 19.96
N SER A 247 -13.17 -12.19 20.72
CA SER A 247 -13.41 -10.77 21.03
C SER A 247 -12.26 -10.16 21.84
N ASN A 248 -11.70 -10.89 22.80
CA ASN A 248 -10.52 -10.44 23.53
C ASN A 248 -9.31 -10.29 22.59
N LEU A 249 -9.05 -11.27 21.72
CA LEU A 249 -7.99 -11.14 20.72
C LEU A 249 -8.23 -9.94 19.80
N ALA A 250 -9.46 -9.75 19.30
CA ALA A 250 -9.81 -8.65 18.40
C ALA A 250 -9.56 -7.27 19.04
N ALA A 251 -9.98 -7.07 20.29
CA ALA A 251 -9.72 -5.83 21.03
C ALA A 251 -8.23 -5.56 21.20
N ASN A 252 -7.43 -6.58 21.56
CA ASN A 252 -5.98 -6.41 21.73
C ASN A 252 -5.25 -6.19 20.38
N PHE A 253 -5.67 -6.85 19.30
CA PHE A 253 -5.14 -6.57 17.95
C PHE A 253 -5.47 -5.14 17.49
N THR A 254 -6.68 -4.65 17.77
CA THR A 254 -7.07 -3.26 17.53
C THR A 254 -6.19 -2.29 18.33
N LYS A 255 -5.96 -2.54 19.63
CA LYS A 255 -5.11 -1.69 20.49
C LYS A 255 -3.67 -1.59 19.94
N VAL A 256 -3.02 -2.73 19.70
CA VAL A 256 -1.67 -2.81 19.11
C VAL A 256 -1.58 -2.01 17.80
N HIS A 257 -2.50 -2.23 16.86
CA HIS A 257 -2.46 -1.54 15.57
C HIS A 257 -2.77 -0.04 15.72
N LYS A 258 -3.68 0.36 16.61
CA LYS A 258 -3.98 1.77 16.90
C LYS A 258 -2.75 2.52 17.42
N GLU A 259 -2.00 1.92 18.33
CA GLU A 259 -0.75 2.48 18.88
C GLU A 259 0.33 2.60 17.80
N CYS A 260 0.56 1.55 17.02
CA CYS A 260 1.51 1.56 15.91
C CYS A 260 1.15 2.60 14.83
N CYS A 261 -0.13 2.72 14.47
CA CYS A 261 -0.61 3.71 13.50
C CYS A 261 -0.51 5.15 14.04
N GLN A 262 -0.66 5.33 15.35
CA GLN A 262 -0.32 6.57 16.06
C GLN A 262 1.19 6.76 16.24
N SER A 263 2.03 5.82 15.81
CA SER A 263 3.50 5.82 15.92
C SER A 263 4.09 5.62 17.31
N ASP A 264 3.30 5.23 18.33
CA ASP A 264 3.91 4.73 19.56
C ASP A 264 4.42 3.30 19.32
N MET A 265 5.61 3.25 18.72
CA MET A 265 6.29 2.01 18.40
C MET A 265 6.80 1.27 19.64
N LEU A 266 6.93 1.93 20.80
CA LEU A 266 7.36 1.28 22.03
C LEU A 266 6.18 0.60 22.71
N GLU A 267 5.09 1.34 22.95
CA GLU A 267 3.85 0.77 23.50
C GLU A 267 3.31 -0.34 22.59
N CYS A 268 3.18 -0.09 21.28
CA CYS A 268 2.74 -1.11 20.31
C CYS A 268 3.61 -2.39 20.33
N THR A 269 4.93 -2.27 20.55
CA THR A 269 5.82 -3.44 20.57
C THR A 269 5.67 -4.23 21.88
N ASP A 270 5.46 -3.55 23.01
CA ASP A 270 5.26 -4.19 24.31
C ASP A 270 3.88 -4.87 24.39
N ASP A 271 2.82 -4.16 23.97
CA ASP A 271 1.47 -4.73 23.81
C ASP A 271 1.45 -5.90 22.81
N ARG A 272 2.26 -5.84 21.74
CA ARG A 272 2.44 -6.98 20.83
C ARG A 272 3.14 -8.16 21.51
N ALA A 273 4.06 -7.91 22.44
CA ALA A 273 4.71 -8.94 23.23
C ALA A 273 3.72 -9.65 24.16
N ASP A 274 2.90 -8.88 24.88
CA ASP A 274 1.87 -9.42 25.77
C ASP A 274 0.74 -10.13 25.01
N LEU A 275 0.31 -9.62 23.85
CA LEU A 275 -0.63 -10.33 22.97
C LEU A 275 -0.05 -11.66 22.47
N ALA A 276 1.21 -11.69 22.03
CA ALA A 276 1.86 -12.92 21.59
C ALA A 276 2.03 -13.93 22.74
N LYS A 277 2.30 -13.46 23.96
CA LYS A 277 2.34 -14.27 25.18
C LYS A 277 0.96 -14.84 25.51
N TYR A 278 -0.08 -14.02 25.54
CA TYR A 278 -1.47 -14.43 25.76
C TYR A 278 -1.90 -15.52 24.76
N MET A 279 -1.61 -15.32 23.47
CA MET A 279 -1.89 -16.32 22.43
C MET A 279 -1.21 -17.66 22.71
N CYS A 280 0.02 -17.65 23.23
CA CYS A 280 0.78 -18.86 23.51
C CYS A 280 0.37 -19.57 24.81
N GLU A 281 0.00 -18.82 25.85
CA GLU A 281 -0.53 -19.36 27.10
C GLU A 281 -1.93 -19.98 26.87
N ASN A 282 -2.76 -19.36 26.04
CA ASN A 282 -4.12 -19.80 25.73
C ASN A 282 -4.24 -20.65 24.45
N ARG A 283 -3.12 -21.15 23.92
CA ARG A 283 -3.07 -21.85 22.62
C ARG A 283 -4.09 -22.99 22.46
N ALA A 284 -4.37 -23.74 23.53
CA ALA A 284 -5.32 -24.85 23.48
C ALA A 284 -6.77 -24.39 23.26
N ALA A 285 -7.13 -23.16 23.64
CA ALA A 285 -8.43 -22.55 23.38
C ALA A 285 -8.48 -21.78 22.05
N ILE A 286 -7.33 -21.38 21.50
CA ILE A 286 -7.26 -20.61 20.24
C ILE A 286 -7.10 -21.55 19.04
N SER A 287 -5.97 -22.26 18.96
CA SER A 287 -5.69 -23.28 17.94
C SER A 287 -4.45 -24.10 18.32
N THR A 288 -4.47 -25.39 18.00
CA THR A 288 -3.32 -26.29 18.21
C THR A 288 -2.12 -25.92 17.34
N ILE A 289 -2.33 -25.26 16.19
CA ILE A 289 -1.26 -24.86 15.26
C ILE A 289 -0.33 -23.78 15.85
N LEU A 290 -0.77 -23.08 16.90
CA LEU A 290 0.06 -22.05 17.56
C LEU A 290 1.34 -22.65 18.19
N ALA A 291 1.37 -23.97 18.46
CA ALA A 291 2.47 -24.63 19.16
C ALA A 291 3.85 -24.34 18.53
N ASP A 292 3.94 -24.40 17.20
CA ASP A 292 5.18 -24.20 16.45
C ASP A 292 5.68 -22.75 16.57
N CYS A 293 4.78 -21.76 16.39
CA CYS A 293 5.12 -20.35 16.54
C CYS A 293 5.53 -20.00 17.98
N CYS A 294 4.88 -20.60 18.98
CA CYS A 294 5.12 -20.27 20.39
C CYS A 294 6.50 -20.68 20.90
N SER A 295 7.17 -21.61 20.22
CA SER A 295 8.56 -22.03 20.50
C SER A 295 9.62 -21.03 20.04
N LYS A 296 9.26 -20.09 19.15
CA LYS A 296 10.21 -19.20 18.46
C LYS A 296 10.71 -18.02 19.32
N PRO A 297 11.86 -17.42 18.97
CA PRO A 297 12.29 -16.11 19.48
C PRO A 297 11.23 -15.02 19.28
N VAL A 298 11.29 -13.93 20.05
CA VAL A 298 10.21 -12.92 20.14
C VAL A 298 9.76 -12.37 18.78
N LEU A 299 10.67 -11.85 17.95
CA LEU A 299 10.32 -11.27 16.65
C LEU A 299 9.83 -12.31 15.63
N GLU A 300 10.51 -13.46 15.55
CA GLU A 300 10.05 -14.62 14.77
C GLU A 300 8.65 -15.09 15.20
N LYS A 301 8.34 -15.08 16.49
CA LYS A 301 7.04 -15.44 17.06
C LYS A 301 5.97 -14.44 16.66
N PHE A 302 6.25 -13.14 16.70
CA PHE A 302 5.32 -12.09 16.26
C PHE A 302 4.95 -12.26 14.79
N TYR A 303 5.95 -12.47 13.93
CA TYR A 303 5.75 -12.69 12.50
C TYR A 303 4.99 -14.01 12.25
N CYS A 304 5.42 -15.11 12.87
CA CYS A 304 4.77 -16.42 12.75
C CYS A 304 3.29 -16.33 13.15
N LEU A 305 2.97 -15.80 14.33
CA LEU A 305 1.57 -15.66 14.80
C LEU A 305 0.72 -14.77 13.87
N ALA A 306 1.30 -13.71 13.29
CA ALA A 306 0.61 -12.89 12.29
C ALA A 306 0.30 -13.70 11.02
N GLN A 307 1.27 -14.47 10.52
CA GLN A 307 1.23 -15.08 9.18
C GLN A 307 0.70 -16.52 9.12
N MET A 308 0.42 -17.20 10.24
CA MET A 308 -0.19 -18.55 10.18
C MET A 308 -1.45 -18.54 9.31
N ALA A 309 -1.62 -19.60 8.52
CA ALA A 309 -2.91 -19.97 7.96
C ALA A 309 -3.94 -20.23 9.08
N GLY A 310 -5.22 -20.17 8.74
CA GLY A 310 -6.28 -20.57 9.68
C GLY A 310 -6.42 -22.08 9.80
N ASP A 311 -7.15 -22.53 10.83
CA ASP A 311 -7.65 -23.90 10.84
C ASP A 311 -8.71 -24.04 9.75
N ASN A 312 -8.42 -24.82 8.70
CA ASN A 312 -9.34 -25.01 7.55
C ASN A 312 -10.56 -25.91 7.89
N LEU A 313 -10.97 -25.98 9.15
CA LEU A 313 -12.00 -26.90 9.66
C LEU A 313 -12.97 -26.18 10.60
N VAL A 314 -14.26 -26.31 10.31
CA VAL A 314 -15.34 -25.80 11.18
C VAL A 314 -15.67 -26.84 12.26
N PRO A 315 -15.79 -26.48 13.55
CA PRO A 315 -16.14 -27.45 14.59
C PRO A 315 -17.57 -27.96 14.44
N ALA A 316 -17.75 -29.27 14.54
CA ALA A 316 -19.06 -29.91 14.36
C ALA A 316 -20.14 -29.45 15.35
N GLN A 317 -19.77 -28.92 16.53
CA GLN A 317 -20.71 -28.39 17.53
C GLN A 317 -20.88 -26.85 17.49
N ALA A 318 -20.32 -26.15 16.49
CA ALA A 318 -20.53 -24.71 16.39
C ALA A 318 -22.03 -24.39 16.16
N PRO A 319 -22.60 -23.30 16.72
CA PRO A 319 -24.00 -22.92 16.49
C PRO A 319 -24.26 -22.65 14.99
N GLN A 320 -25.37 -23.08 14.41
CA GLN A 320 -25.63 -22.86 12.98
C GLN A 320 -25.92 -21.39 12.67
N THR A 321 -25.68 -20.96 11.44
CA THR A 321 -26.12 -19.63 10.98
C THR A 321 -27.64 -19.49 10.95
N THR A 322 -28.36 -20.61 10.84
CA THR A 322 -29.82 -20.67 10.99
C THR A 322 -30.28 -20.45 12.44
N ASP A 323 -29.43 -20.65 13.46
CA ASP A 323 -29.81 -20.39 14.87
C ASP A 323 -30.12 -18.90 15.12
N PHE A 324 -29.62 -18.01 14.25
CA PHE A 324 -29.88 -16.57 14.22
C PHE A 324 -31.14 -16.18 13.42
N VAL A 325 -31.93 -17.17 12.98
CA VAL A 325 -33.01 -17.01 11.99
C VAL A 325 -34.24 -17.84 12.35
N ASP A 326 -34.04 -19.10 12.73
CA ASP A 326 -35.10 -20.05 13.08
C ASP A 326 -35.65 -19.80 14.50
N ASN A 327 -34.86 -19.18 15.38
CA ASN A 327 -35.19 -18.97 16.79
C ASN A 327 -36.16 -17.79 16.98
N GLU A 328 -37.34 -18.06 17.55
CA GLU A 328 -38.40 -17.06 17.81
C GLU A 328 -37.93 -15.89 18.72
N ASP A 329 -36.95 -16.13 19.59
CA ASP A 329 -36.41 -15.13 20.53
C ASP A 329 -35.35 -14.19 19.92
N VAL A 330 -35.04 -14.28 18.61
CA VAL A 330 -34.03 -13.42 17.95
C VAL A 330 -34.25 -11.93 18.22
N CYS A 331 -35.49 -11.45 18.15
CA CYS A 331 -35.82 -10.05 18.43
C CYS A 331 -35.67 -9.68 19.91
N THR A 332 -35.85 -10.62 20.83
CA THR A 332 -35.62 -10.42 22.27
C THR A 332 -34.12 -10.20 22.50
N TYR A 333 -33.27 -11.13 22.06
CA TYR A 333 -31.83 -11.04 22.23
C TYR A 333 -31.22 -9.82 21.51
N TYR A 334 -31.73 -9.48 20.32
CA TYR A 334 -31.32 -8.31 19.57
C TYR A 334 -31.65 -7.00 20.31
N LYS A 335 -32.86 -6.86 20.89
CA LYS A 335 -33.24 -5.64 21.63
C LYS A 335 -32.56 -5.52 22.99
N GLU A 336 -32.31 -6.64 23.67
CA GLU A 336 -31.62 -6.66 24.97
C GLU A 336 -30.11 -6.38 24.85
N ALA A 337 -29.44 -6.93 23.83
CA ALA A 337 -27.98 -6.91 23.71
C ALA A 337 -27.48 -6.79 22.26
N LYS A 338 -28.01 -5.83 21.49
CA LYS A 338 -27.74 -5.59 20.05
C LYS A 338 -26.28 -5.81 19.63
N VAL A 339 -25.32 -5.16 20.30
CA VAL A 339 -23.90 -5.22 19.93
C VAL A 339 -23.31 -6.62 20.15
N ASP A 340 -23.59 -7.25 21.30
CA ASP A 340 -23.11 -8.61 21.58
C ASP A 340 -23.78 -9.65 20.67
N PHE A 341 -25.05 -9.45 20.34
CA PHE A 341 -25.80 -10.32 19.43
C PHE A 341 -25.24 -10.28 18.01
N LEU A 342 -25.00 -9.08 17.46
CA LEU A 342 -24.41 -8.90 16.14
C LEU A 342 -22.95 -9.40 16.08
N ASN A 343 -22.15 -9.19 17.14
CA ASN A 343 -20.80 -9.73 17.20
C ASN A 343 -20.77 -11.27 17.31
N LYS A 344 -21.73 -11.89 18.00
CA LYS A 344 -21.91 -13.36 17.99
C LYS A 344 -22.36 -13.89 16.62
N PHE A 345 -23.20 -13.14 15.90
CA PHE A 345 -23.55 -13.43 14.51
C PHE A 345 -22.29 -13.39 13.63
N LEU A 346 -21.51 -12.30 13.67
CA LEU A 346 -20.25 -12.16 12.95
C LEU A 346 -19.33 -13.36 13.22
N HIS A 347 -19.05 -13.67 14.49
CA HIS A 347 -18.20 -14.81 14.85
C HIS A 347 -18.71 -16.14 14.28
N THR A 348 -20.01 -16.40 14.41
CA THR A 348 -20.63 -17.68 14.00
C THR A 348 -20.70 -17.85 12.48
N TYR A 349 -20.93 -16.75 11.76
CA TYR A 349 -20.94 -16.71 10.30
C TYR A 349 -19.51 -16.84 9.74
N SER A 350 -18.57 -16.04 10.26
CA SER A 350 -17.17 -16.01 9.84
C SER A 350 -16.47 -17.37 9.99
N ARG A 351 -16.64 -18.04 11.14
CA ARG A 351 -16.02 -19.36 11.38
C ARG A 351 -16.58 -20.48 10.49
N ARG A 352 -17.67 -20.23 9.77
CA ARG A 352 -18.33 -21.18 8.84
C ARG A 352 -17.96 -20.96 7.40
N TYR A 353 -17.75 -19.70 7.02
CA TYR A 353 -17.46 -19.29 5.66
C TYR A 353 -16.08 -18.61 5.58
N PRO A 354 -14.97 -19.35 5.80
CA PRO A 354 -13.61 -18.85 5.58
C PRO A 354 -13.33 -18.50 4.10
N GLU A 355 -14.17 -18.95 3.17
CA GLU A 355 -14.18 -18.58 1.75
C GLU A 355 -14.76 -17.20 1.44
N PHE A 356 -15.38 -16.53 2.42
CA PHE A 356 -15.90 -15.16 2.24
C PHE A 356 -14.87 -14.12 2.67
N SER A 357 -14.83 -12.99 1.96
CA SER A 357 -13.97 -11.86 2.34
C SER A 357 -14.42 -11.25 3.66
N VAL A 358 -13.52 -10.56 4.36
CA VAL A 358 -13.86 -9.90 5.61
C VAL A 358 -14.92 -8.82 5.37
N SER A 359 -14.80 -8.09 4.26
CA SER A 359 -15.74 -7.04 3.86
C SER A 359 -17.11 -7.57 3.42
N LEU A 360 -17.19 -8.78 2.85
CA LEU A 360 -18.46 -9.46 2.58
C LEU A 360 -19.19 -9.83 3.88
N VAL A 361 -18.52 -10.48 4.84
CA VAL A 361 -19.19 -10.88 6.10
C VAL A 361 -19.69 -9.65 6.89
N LEU A 362 -18.94 -8.55 6.90
CA LEU A 362 -19.37 -7.30 7.51
C LEU A 362 -20.58 -6.66 6.77
N ARG A 363 -20.62 -6.69 5.43
CA ARG A 363 -21.81 -6.26 4.65
C ARG A 363 -23.03 -7.14 4.92
N LEU A 364 -22.84 -8.45 5.03
CA LEU A 364 -23.91 -9.40 5.37
C LEU A 364 -24.48 -9.11 6.76
N ALA A 365 -23.63 -8.84 7.76
CA ALA A 365 -24.07 -8.44 9.10
C ALA A 365 -24.79 -7.08 9.12
N LYS A 366 -24.31 -6.08 8.36
CA LYS A 366 -24.98 -4.77 8.19
C LYS A 366 -26.38 -4.91 7.58
N LYS A 367 -26.56 -5.76 6.57
CA LYS A 367 -27.89 -6.04 5.96
C LYS A 367 -28.77 -6.88 6.89
N TYR A 368 -28.22 -7.85 7.62
CA TYR A 368 -28.92 -8.62 8.66
C TYR A 368 -29.44 -7.70 9.77
N GLN A 369 -28.60 -6.80 10.27
CA GLN A 369 -28.98 -5.77 11.25
C GLN A 369 -30.15 -4.93 10.74
N ALA A 370 -30.07 -4.39 9.52
CA ALA A 370 -31.14 -3.55 8.96
C ALA A 370 -32.48 -4.30 8.83
N ILE A 371 -32.43 -5.59 8.48
CA ILE A 371 -33.64 -6.44 8.42
C ILE A 371 -34.21 -6.68 9.83
N LEU A 372 -33.38 -6.85 10.87
CA LEU A 372 -33.87 -6.94 12.24
C LEU A 372 -34.45 -5.61 12.76
N GLU A 373 -33.88 -4.47 12.38
CA GLU A 373 -34.42 -3.13 12.71
C GLU A 373 -35.84 -2.92 12.15
N GLU A 374 -36.16 -3.52 11.00
CA GLU A 374 -37.51 -3.51 10.42
C GLU A 374 -38.40 -4.62 11.01
N CYS A 375 -37.97 -5.88 10.92
CA CYS A 375 -38.78 -7.04 11.31
C CYS A 375 -39.11 -7.08 12.81
N CYS A 376 -38.24 -6.59 13.69
CA CYS A 376 -38.48 -6.66 15.13
C CYS A 376 -39.48 -5.60 15.65
N GLU A 377 -39.95 -4.69 14.81
CA GLU A 377 -40.98 -3.68 15.14
C GLU A 377 -42.39 -4.08 14.68
N ILE A 378 -42.54 -5.18 13.94
CA ILE A 378 -43.85 -5.69 13.51
C ILE A 378 -44.35 -6.86 14.40
N HIS A 379 -45.67 -7.10 14.40
CA HIS A 379 -46.29 -8.14 15.22
C HIS A 379 -45.93 -9.57 14.79
N ASP A 380 -45.69 -9.80 13.48
CA ASP A 380 -45.32 -11.10 12.93
C ASP A 380 -43.82 -11.11 12.57
N ASN A 381 -42.99 -10.89 13.59
CA ASN A 381 -41.56 -10.65 13.43
C ASN A 381 -40.80 -11.86 12.89
N HIS A 382 -41.09 -13.07 13.39
CA HIS A 382 -40.44 -14.32 12.97
C HIS A 382 -40.67 -14.64 11.49
N ALA A 383 -41.91 -14.50 10.99
CA ALA A 383 -42.20 -14.71 9.57
C ALA A 383 -41.53 -13.69 8.63
N CYS A 384 -41.11 -12.54 9.18
CA CYS A 384 -40.31 -11.53 8.48
C CYS A 384 -38.83 -11.94 8.46
N TYR A 385 -38.17 -12.11 9.60
CA TYR A 385 -36.74 -12.38 9.63
C TYR A 385 -36.35 -13.80 9.21
N THR A 386 -37.26 -14.79 9.20
CA THR A 386 -36.99 -16.14 8.69
C THR A 386 -36.46 -16.14 7.24
N LYS A 387 -36.77 -15.10 6.44
CA LYS A 387 -36.32 -14.96 5.05
C LYS A 387 -34.93 -14.34 4.90
N VAL A 388 -34.29 -13.90 6.00
CA VAL A 388 -33.09 -13.06 5.94
C VAL A 388 -31.95 -13.68 5.16
N LEU A 389 -31.68 -14.98 5.30
CA LEU A 389 -30.60 -15.65 4.56
C LEU A 389 -30.81 -15.61 3.04
N TYR A 390 -32.05 -15.62 2.57
CA TYR A 390 -32.38 -15.45 1.15
C TYR A 390 -32.15 -14.01 0.68
N GLU A 391 -32.46 -13.01 1.51
CA GLU A 391 -32.15 -11.59 1.21
C GLU A 391 -30.65 -11.26 1.28
N LEU A 392 -29.87 -12.07 1.99
CA LEU A 392 -28.42 -11.95 2.03
C LEU A 392 -27.72 -12.56 0.81
N GLN A 393 -28.33 -13.56 0.14
CA GLN A 393 -27.71 -14.29 -0.97
C GLN A 393 -27.19 -13.40 -2.13
N PRO A 394 -27.91 -12.34 -2.58
CA PRO A 394 -27.40 -11.48 -3.65
C PRO A 394 -26.06 -10.79 -3.33
N LEU A 395 -25.80 -10.49 -2.05
CA LEU A 395 -24.51 -9.91 -1.61
C LEU A 395 -23.35 -10.92 -1.72
N VAL A 396 -23.65 -12.22 -1.69
CA VAL A 396 -22.67 -13.30 -1.89
C VAL A 396 -22.45 -13.55 -3.38
N ASP A 397 -23.52 -13.62 -4.16
CA ASP A 397 -23.47 -13.98 -5.59
C ASP A 397 -22.74 -12.92 -6.44
N GLU A 398 -23.03 -11.63 -6.21
CA GLU A 398 -22.50 -10.52 -7.00
C GLU A 398 -20.95 -10.48 -7.02
N PRO A 399 -20.23 -10.53 -5.88
CA PRO A 399 -18.77 -10.62 -5.87
C PRO A 399 -18.21 -11.85 -6.60
N HIS A 400 -18.87 -13.01 -6.50
CA HIS A 400 -18.43 -14.23 -7.16
C HIS A 400 -18.48 -14.09 -8.69
N GLU A 401 -19.55 -13.50 -9.23
CA GLU A 401 -19.66 -13.25 -10.68
C GLU A 401 -18.58 -12.27 -11.18
N TYR A 402 -18.35 -11.16 -10.47
CA TYR A 402 -17.32 -10.19 -10.84
C TYR A 402 -15.91 -10.78 -10.79
N VAL A 403 -15.54 -11.45 -9.70
CA VAL A 403 -14.21 -12.04 -9.53
C VAL A 403 -13.98 -13.16 -10.54
N LYS A 404 -15.00 -13.99 -10.83
CA LYS A 404 -14.93 -15.01 -11.87
C LYS A 404 -14.63 -14.39 -13.24
N LYS A 405 -15.38 -13.36 -13.64
CA LYS A 405 -15.21 -12.69 -14.94
C LYS A 405 -13.84 -11.99 -15.07
N ASP A 406 -13.37 -11.35 -14.00
CA ASP A 406 -12.07 -10.70 -14.00
C ASP A 406 -10.93 -11.74 -14.00
N CYS A 407 -11.08 -12.88 -13.32
CA CYS A 407 -10.14 -14.00 -13.43
C CYS A 407 -10.14 -14.66 -14.81
N GLU A 408 -11.29 -14.88 -15.44
CA GLU A 408 -11.38 -15.35 -16.83
C GLU A 408 -10.69 -14.35 -17.78
N THR A 409 -10.81 -13.05 -17.53
CA THR A 409 -10.11 -12.01 -18.31
C THR A 409 -8.60 -12.08 -18.11
N PHE A 410 -8.12 -12.25 -16.87
CA PHE A 410 -6.71 -12.43 -16.53
C PHE A 410 -6.12 -13.71 -17.14
N GLU A 411 -6.81 -14.85 -17.04
CA GLU A 411 -6.39 -16.13 -17.61
C GLU A 411 -6.27 -16.06 -19.15
N ASN A 412 -7.12 -15.27 -19.82
CA ASN A 412 -7.09 -15.10 -21.28
C ASN A 412 -6.05 -14.07 -21.79
N LEU A 413 -5.77 -13.01 -21.02
CA LEU A 413 -4.93 -11.89 -21.46
C LEU A 413 -3.55 -11.81 -20.81
N GLY A 414 -3.32 -12.57 -19.73
CA GLY A 414 -2.16 -12.42 -18.86
C GLY A 414 -2.17 -11.10 -18.08
N GLU A 415 -1.18 -10.91 -17.20
CA GLU A 415 -1.15 -9.78 -16.26
C GLU A 415 -1.13 -8.42 -16.97
N TYR A 416 -0.23 -8.21 -17.94
CA TYR A 416 -0.14 -6.94 -18.68
C TYR A 416 -1.43 -6.64 -19.48
N GLY A 417 -2.03 -7.64 -20.12
CA GLY A 417 -3.29 -7.45 -20.85
C GLY A 417 -4.49 -7.18 -19.93
N PHE A 418 -4.50 -7.75 -18.72
CA PHE A 418 -5.49 -7.45 -17.69
C PHE A 418 -5.31 -6.05 -17.10
N GLN A 419 -4.07 -5.58 -16.91
CA GLN A 419 -3.78 -4.17 -16.58
C GLN A 419 -4.36 -3.21 -17.63
N ASP A 420 -4.13 -3.48 -18.91
CA ASP A 420 -4.65 -2.65 -20.00
C ASP A 420 -6.19 -2.66 -20.02
N ALA A 421 -6.84 -3.80 -19.79
CA ALA A 421 -8.30 -3.90 -19.68
C ALA A 421 -8.87 -3.08 -18.51
N LEU A 422 -8.23 -3.14 -17.33
CA LEU A 422 -8.59 -2.31 -16.17
C LEU A 422 -8.31 -0.82 -16.42
N LEU A 423 -7.24 -0.49 -17.13
CA LEU A 423 -6.92 0.90 -17.52
C LEU A 423 -7.97 1.48 -18.46
N VAL A 424 -8.46 0.70 -19.43
CA VAL A 424 -9.61 1.08 -20.27
C VAL A 424 -10.85 1.30 -19.41
N ARG A 425 -11.16 0.36 -18.51
CA ARG A 425 -12.33 0.41 -17.60
C ARG A 425 -12.31 1.67 -16.73
N TYR A 426 -11.22 1.93 -16.00
CA TYR A 426 -11.14 3.06 -15.07
C TYR A 426 -10.94 4.41 -15.77
N THR A 427 -10.24 4.48 -16.91
CA THR A 427 -10.16 5.72 -17.70
C THR A 427 -11.54 6.14 -18.22
N LYS A 428 -12.43 5.20 -18.57
CA LYS A 428 -13.82 5.52 -18.95
C LYS A 428 -14.67 5.97 -17.76
N LYS A 429 -14.49 5.38 -16.58
CA LYS A 429 -15.25 5.71 -15.34
C LYS A 429 -14.87 7.07 -14.75
N VAL A 430 -13.56 7.35 -14.65
CA VAL A 430 -12.99 8.53 -13.95
C VAL A 430 -11.86 9.22 -14.76
N PRO A 431 -12.14 9.70 -15.99
CA PRO A 431 -11.14 10.29 -16.90
C PRO A 431 -10.47 11.58 -16.39
N GLN A 432 -10.97 12.18 -15.31
CA GLN A 432 -10.41 13.37 -14.66
C GLN A 432 -9.11 13.07 -13.90
N LEU A 433 -8.90 11.83 -13.44
CA LEU A 433 -7.67 11.43 -12.74
C LEU A 433 -6.43 11.68 -13.60
N SER A 434 -5.28 11.94 -12.97
CA SER A 434 -4.01 12.05 -13.70
C SER A 434 -3.70 10.73 -14.44
N THR A 435 -2.99 10.80 -15.56
CA THR A 435 -2.64 9.59 -16.33
C THR A 435 -1.72 8.65 -15.54
N PRO A 436 -0.66 9.12 -14.85
CA PRO A 436 0.10 8.30 -13.90
C PRO A 436 -0.77 7.65 -12.82
N THR A 437 -1.74 8.39 -12.25
CA THR A 437 -2.67 7.87 -11.23
C THR A 437 -3.54 6.73 -11.77
N LEU A 438 -4.06 6.86 -13.00
CA LEU A 438 -4.86 5.81 -13.65
C LEU A 438 -4.04 4.56 -13.94
N VAL A 439 -2.80 4.71 -14.45
CA VAL A 439 -1.89 3.58 -14.68
C VAL A 439 -1.55 2.91 -13.36
N HIS A 440 -1.16 3.66 -12.33
CA HIS A 440 -0.86 3.11 -11.00
C HIS A 440 -2.05 2.33 -10.41
N LEU A 441 -3.25 2.94 -10.39
CA LEU A 441 -4.46 2.29 -9.87
C LEU A 441 -4.75 0.99 -10.64
N SER A 442 -4.72 1.04 -11.97
CA SER A 442 -5.02 -0.13 -12.81
C SER A 442 -3.98 -1.25 -12.64
N THR A 443 -2.70 -0.91 -12.50
CA THR A 443 -1.65 -1.87 -12.16
C THR A 443 -1.91 -2.52 -10.79
N LYS A 444 -2.21 -1.73 -9.76
CA LYS A 444 -2.47 -2.26 -8.41
C LYS A 444 -3.72 -3.13 -8.34
N LEU A 445 -4.79 -2.76 -9.05
CA LEU A 445 -5.99 -3.59 -9.16
C LEU A 445 -5.71 -4.89 -9.94
N ALA A 446 -4.92 -4.84 -11.02
CA ALA A 446 -4.60 -6.00 -11.85
C ALA A 446 -3.76 -7.07 -11.12
N SER A 447 -2.92 -6.68 -10.17
CA SER A 447 -2.18 -7.61 -9.31
C SER A 447 -3.08 -8.51 -8.44
N MET A 448 -4.40 -8.26 -8.38
CA MET A 448 -5.38 -9.23 -7.90
C MET A 448 -5.33 -10.53 -8.73
N GLY A 449 -5.15 -10.42 -10.05
CA GLY A 449 -5.10 -11.57 -10.96
C GLY A 449 -3.97 -12.54 -10.63
N SER A 450 -2.74 -12.03 -10.56
CA SER A 450 -1.55 -12.81 -10.26
C SER A 450 -1.52 -13.36 -8.82
N LYS A 451 -2.20 -12.71 -7.87
CA LYS A 451 -2.27 -13.14 -6.47
C LYS A 451 -3.42 -14.08 -6.14
N CYS A 452 -4.58 -13.91 -6.77
CA CYS A 452 -5.83 -14.56 -6.37
C CYS A 452 -6.40 -15.53 -7.41
N CYS A 453 -6.28 -15.25 -8.71
CA CYS A 453 -6.85 -16.14 -9.73
C CYS A 453 -6.07 -17.47 -9.87
N ILE A 454 -4.83 -17.53 -9.39
CA ILE A 454 -4.07 -18.78 -9.29
C ILE A 454 -4.56 -19.72 -8.17
N LEU A 455 -5.44 -19.25 -7.28
CA LEU A 455 -5.99 -20.02 -6.17
C LEU A 455 -7.17 -20.90 -6.62
N PRO A 456 -7.53 -21.94 -5.84
CA PRO A 456 -8.76 -22.71 -6.04
C PRO A 456 -10.00 -21.80 -6.12
N GLU A 457 -11.00 -22.15 -6.93
CA GLU A 457 -12.19 -21.31 -7.19
C GLU A 457 -12.86 -20.83 -5.90
N SER A 458 -12.97 -21.69 -4.89
CA SER A 458 -13.53 -21.40 -3.56
C SER A 458 -12.67 -20.47 -2.69
N GLN A 459 -11.53 -19.96 -3.16
CA GLN A 459 -10.68 -19.00 -2.44
C GLN A 459 -10.49 -17.69 -3.23
N ARG A 460 -10.87 -17.68 -4.52
CA ARG A 460 -10.68 -16.53 -5.42
C ARG A 460 -11.40 -15.28 -4.90
N THR A 461 -12.68 -15.40 -4.52
CA THR A 461 -13.51 -14.27 -4.08
C THR A 461 -12.98 -13.61 -2.81
N ALA A 462 -12.72 -14.38 -1.75
CA ALA A 462 -12.13 -13.84 -0.51
C ALA A 462 -10.81 -13.11 -0.76
N CYS A 463 -9.88 -13.77 -1.47
CA CYS A 463 -8.58 -13.17 -1.79
C CYS A 463 -8.74 -11.87 -2.59
N ALA A 464 -9.59 -11.88 -3.62
CA ALA A 464 -9.79 -10.75 -4.51
C ALA A 464 -10.42 -9.57 -3.78
N GLU A 465 -11.53 -9.76 -3.05
CA GLU A 465 -12.18 -8.66 -2.33
C GLU A 465 -11.32 -8.12 -1.17
N ASP A 466 -10.68 -8.99 -0.36
CA ASP A 466 -9.75 -8.53 0.69
C ASP A 466 -8.63 -7.68 0.08
N TYR A 467 -8.01 -8.14 -1.02
CA TYR A 467 -6.93 -7.42 -1.70
C TYR A 467 -7.41 -6.10 -2.32
N LEU A 468 -8.55 -6.09 -3.00
CA LEU A 468 -9.10 -4.90 -3.64
C LEU A 468 -9.56 -3.86 -2.59
N SER A 469 -10.11 -4.29 -1.46
CA SER A 469 -10.41 -3.42 -0.31
C SER A 469 -9.15 -2.72 0.23
N VAL A 470 -8.02 -3.44 0.36
CA VAL A 470 -6.73 -2.85 0.73
C VAL A 470 -6.28 -1.83 -0.32
N VAL A 471 -6.31 -2.19 -1.61
CA VAL A 471 -5.89 -1.30 -2.73
C VAL A 471 -6.69 -0.01 -2.74
N LEU A 472 -8.02 -0.08 -2.68
CA LEU A 472 -8.89 1.09 -2.74
C LEU A 472 -8.77 1.97 -1.49
N SER A 473 -8.58 1.39 -0.29
CA SER A 473 -8.38 2.19 0.91
C SER A 473 -7.05 2.98 0.88
N VAL A 474 -5.96 2.33 0.45
CA VAL A 474 -4.65 3.00 0.31
C VAL A 474 -4.71 4.09 -0.78
N PHE A 475 -5.39 3.81 -1.90
CA PHE A 475 -5.63 4.77 -2.97
C PHE A 475 -6.46 5.98 -2.48
N CYS A 476 -7.50 5.75 -1.69
CA CYS A 476 -8.33 6.82 -1.15
C CYS A 476 -7.56 7.74 -0.20
N THR A 477 -6.73 7.19 0.69
CA THR A 477 -5.89 8.01 1.59
C THR A 477 -4.89 8.90 0.82
N ALA A 478 -4.39 8.46 -0.35
CA ALA A 478 -3.59 9.31 -1.23
C ALA A 478 -4.45 10.39 -1.93
N HIS A 479 -5.61 10.01 -2.47
CA HIS A 479 -6.55 10.95 -3.13
C HIS A 479 -7.13 11.99 -2.17
N GLU A 480 -7.27 11.69 -0.89
CA GLU A 480 -7.68 12.64 0.16
C GLU A 480 -6.65 13.77 0.35
N GLN A 481 -5.36 13.49 0.17
CA GLN A 481 -4.28 14.49 0.23
C GLN A 481 -4.26 15.38 -1.03
N THR A 482 -4.54 14.82 -2.21
CA THR A 482 -4.61 15.56 -3.49
C THR A 482 -5.89 15.29 -4.29
N PRO A 483 -7.06 15.84 -3.87
CA PRO A 483 -8.34 15.51 -4.51
C PRO A 483 -8.44 16.01 -5.97
N VAL A 484 -8.56 15.07 -6.91
CA VAL A 484 -8.56 15.35 -8.37
C VAL A 484 -9.83 14.92 -9.12
N SER A 485 -10.83 14.32 -8.46
CA SER A 485 -12.07 13.87 -9.09
C SER A 485 -13.20 13.70 -8.08
N ASN A 486 -14.33 14.38 -8.30
CA ASN A 486 -15.51 14.31 -7.43
C ASN A 486 -16.11 12.90 -7.33
N LYS A 487 -16.09 12.12 -8.42
CA LYS A 487 -16.55 10.71 -8.41
C LYS A 487 -15.70 9.83 -7.50
N VAL A 488 -14.39 10.06 -7.50
CA VAL A 488 -13.45 9.33 -6.63
C VAL A 488 -13.58 9.80 -5.20
N THR A 489 -13.68 11.12 -4.97
CA THR A 489 -13.94 11.68 -3.63
C THR A 489 -15.20 11.08 -3.03
N LEU A 490 -16.31 10.99 -3.78
CA LEU A 490 -17.55 10.34 -3.33
C LEU A 490 -17.27 8.92 -2.81
N CYS A 491 -16.72 8.03 -3.65
CA CYS A 491 -16.45 6.65 -3.24
C CYS A 491 -15.38 6.51 -2.15
N CYS A 492 -14.49 7.48 -1.97
CA CYS A 492 -13.53 7.50 -0.87
C CYS A 492 -14.14 7.99 0.45
N THR A 493 -15.09 8.92 0.39
CA THR A 493 -15.85 9.38 1.57
C THR A 493 -16.92 8.40 2.03
N GLU A 494 -17.27 7.39 1.23
CA GLU A 494 -18.12 6.29 1.68
C GLU A 494 -17.46 5.49 2.82
N PRO A 495 -18.25 4.91 3.74
CA PRO A 495 -17.74 4.01 4.78
C PRO A 495 -16.94 2.86 4.17
N PHE A 496 -15.93 2.37 4.89
CA PHE A 496 -14.96 1.37 4.42
C PHE A 496 -15.59 0.20 3.61
N LEU A 497 -16.69 -0.37 4.11
CA LEU A 497 -17.38 -1.52 3.51
C LEU A 497 -18.05 -1.21 2.16
N ASP A 498 -18.44 0.05 1.94
CA ASP A 498 -19.20 0.50 0.79
C ASP A 498 -18.28 1.06 -0.32
N ARG A 499 -16.99 1.30 -0.02
CA ARG A 499 -15.97 1.77 -0.98
C ARG A 499 -15.82 0.86 -2.20
N LEU A 500 -15.55 -0.44 -2.00
CA LEU A 500 -15.36 -1.40 -3.11
C LEU A 500 -16.62 -1.53 -3.99
N PRO A 501 -17.84 -1.71 -3.44
CA PRO A 501 -19.08 -1.59 -4.19
C PRO A 501 -19.21 -0.28 -4.97
N CYS A 502 -18.90 0.88 -4.37
CA CYS A 502 -18.98 2.18 -5.04
C CYS A 502 -18.07 2.26 -6.28
N PHE A 503 -16.79 1.89 -6.16
CA PHE A 503 -15.86 1.88 -7.30
C PHE A 503 -16.29 0.91 -8.41
N SER A 504 -16.85 -0.25 -8.04
CA SER A 504 -17.43 -1.22 -8.97
C SER A 504 -18.65 -0.64 -9.70
N ALA A 505 -19.52 0.07 -8.99
CA ALA A 505 -20.74 0.70 -9.52
C ALA A 505 -20.51 1.98 -10.34
N LEU A 506 -19.33 2.62 -10.27
CA LEU A 506 -19.02 3.82 -11.07
C LEU A 506 -19.29 3.59 -12.57
N GLU A 507 -20.16 4.40 -13.17
CA GLU A 507 -20.42 4.34 -14.61
C GLU A 507 -19.45 5.21 -15.42
N THR A 508 -19.39 4.96 -16.74
CA THR A 508 -18.69 5.79 -17.72
C THR A 508 -19.07 7.26 -17.57
N ASP A 509 -18.09 8.16 -17.62
CA ASP A 509 -18.36 9.58 -17.50
C ASP A 509 -18.80 10.23 -18.82
N GLU A 510 -20.10 10.16 -19.10
CA GLU A 510 -20.74 10.85 -20.23
C GLU A 510 -20.71 12.39 -20.11
N THR A 511 -20.33 12.95 -18.95
CA THR A 511 -20.16 14.40 -18.76
C THR A 511 -18.73 14.89 -19.05
N TYR A 512 -17.78 13.96 -19.20
CA TYR A 512 -16.39 14.28 -19.45
C TYR A 512 -16.19 14.94 -20.82
N ILE A 513 -15.58 16.13 -20.80
CA ILE A 513 -15.18 16.85 -22.01
C ILE A 513 -13.84 16.26 -22.50
N PRO A 514 -13.77 15.64 -23.69
CA PRO A 514 -12.56 14.98 -24.17
C PRO A 514 -11.37 15.93 -24.23
N LYS A 515 -10.21 15.46 -23.74
CA LYS A 515 -8.94 16.20 -23.80
C LYS A 515 -8.60 16.51 -25.26
N GLN A 516 -8.11 17.72 -25.53
CA GLN A 516 -7.59 18.05 -26.85
C GLN A 516 -6.41 17.14 -27.21
N PHE A 517 -6.30 16.76 -28.48
CA PHE A 517 -5.20 15.92 -28.93
C PHE A 517 -3.87 16.67 -28.81
N ASN A 518 -2.88 16.04 -28.17
CA ASN A 518 -1.53 16.56 -28.05
C ASN A 518 -0.54 15.60 -28.71
N VAL A 519 0.09 16.05 -29.81
CA VAL A 519 1.08 15.25 -30.56
C VAL A 519 2.23 14.80 -29.65
N ALA A 520 2.71 15.68 -28.77
CA ALA A 520 3.87 15.43 -27.91
C ALA A 520 3.67 14.29 -26.90
N THR A 521 2.43 13.91 -26.60
CA THR A 521 2.10 12.74 -25.78
C THR A 521 2.35 11.43 -26.53
N PHE A 522 2.28 11.43 -27.86
CA PHE A 522 2.45 10.25 -28.72
C PHE A 522 3.77 10.27 -29.51
N THR A 523 4.52 11.37 -29.45
CA THR A 523 5.89 11.43 -29.98
C THR A 523 6.82 10.54 -29.17
N LEU A 524 7.36 9.51 -29.82
CA LEU A 524 8.39 8.63 -29.29
C LEU A 524 9.78 9.16 -29.69
N HIS A 525 10.80 8.76 -28.94
CA HIS A 525 12.21 9.09 -29.18
C HIS A 525 13.09 7.87 -28.89
N ALA A 526 14.35 7.90 -29.33
CA ALA A 526 15.30 6.79 -29.21
C ALA A 526 15.56 6.32 -27.77
N PHE A 527 15.32 7.16 -26.74
CA PHE A 527 15.47 6.76 -25.34
C PHE A 527 14.55 5.58 -24.97
N VAL A 528 13.38 5.44 -25.61
CA VAL A 528 12.42 4.35 -25.37
C VAL A 528 13.08 2.99 -25.63
N CYS A 529 13.99 2.92 -26.60
CA CYS A 529 14.71 1.72 -26.98
C CYS A 529 15.83 1.30 -26.01
N ALA A 530 16.15 2.13 -25.01
CA ALA A 530 17.11 1.83 -23.94
C ALA A 530 16.43 1.41 -22.64
N ARG A 531 15.09 1.36 -22.61
CA ARG A 531 14.28 1.07 -21.43
C ARG A 531 14.05 -0.41 -21.24
N ALA A 532 13.94 -0.85 -19.99
CA ALA A 532 13.53 -2.21 -19.66
C ALA A 532 12.09 -2.47 -20.12
N GLU A 533 11.73 -3.73 -20.33
CA GLU A 533 10.40 -4.09 -20.86
C GLU A 533 9.24 -3.55 -19.98
N PRO A 534 9.28 -3.63 -18.63
CA PRO A 534 8.26 -3.01 -17.77
C PRO A 534 8.16 -1.48 -17.89
N GLU A 535 9.28 -0.78 -18.11
CA GLU A 535 9.26 0.67 -18.35
C GLU A 535 8.60 0.99 -19.70
N GLN A 536 8.82 0.17 -20.73
CA GLN A 536 8.15 0.30 -22.03
C GLN A 536 6.65 -0.04 -21.94
N GLN A 537 6.26 -1.00 -21.09
CA GLN A 537 4.85 -1.30 -20.79
C GLN A 537 4.13 -0.09 -20.19
N VAL A 538 4.69 0.53 -19.16
CA VAL A 538 4.15 1.76 -18.55
C VAL A 538 4.00 2.88 -19.59
N MET A 539 4.94 3.02 -20.54
CA MET A 539 4.80 4.00 -21.62
C MET A 539 3.62 3.71 -22.54
N LYS A 540 3.40 2.44 -22.94
CA LYS A 540 2.23 2.05 -23.74
C LYS A 540 0.93 2.32 -23.00
N GLN A 541 0.88 2.03 -21.70
CA GLN A 541 -0.27 2.32 -20.83
C GLN A 541 -0.58 3.81 -20.73
N ILE A 542 0.43 4.67 -20.56
CA ILE A 542 0.26 6.13 -20.61
C ILE A 542 -0.35 6.57 -21.94
N ALA A 543 0.13 6.04 -23.07
CA ALA A 543 -0.42 6.34 -24.39
C ALA A 543 -1.87 5.85 -24.56
N LEU A 544 -2.21 4.65 -24.08
CA LEU A 544 -3.57 4.08 -24.10
C LEU A 544 -4.56 4.93 -23.31
N ALA A 545 -4.20 5.34 -22.09
CA ALA A 545 -5.05 6.20 -21.25
C ALA A 545 -5.23 7.61 -21.85
N GLU A 546 -4.18 8.20 -22.43
CA GLU A 546 -4.28 9.50 -23.11
C GLU A 546 -5.09 9.43 -24.41
N LEU A 547 -5.01 8.31 -25.14
CA LEU A 547 -5.85 8.06 -26.32
C LEU A 547 -7.33 7.99 -25.92
N LEU A 548 -7.66 7.31 -24.82
CA LEU A 548 -9.00 7.27 -24.26
C LEU A 548 -9.49 8.63 -23.76
N LYS A 549 -8.65 9.42 -23.10
CA LYS A 549 -9.00 10.80 -22.71
C LYS A 549 -9.29 11.69 -23.92
N HIS A 550 -8.67 11.43 -25.07
CA HIS A 550 -9.00 12.11 -26.32
C HIS A 550 -10.24 11.51 -27.03
N LYS A 551 -10.46 10.19 -26.92
CA LYS A 551 -11.53 9.44 -27.58
C LYS A 551 -12.23 8.48 -26.59
N PRO A 552 -13.05 8.99 -25.64
CA PRO A 552 -13.61 8.15 -24.57
C PRO A 552 -14.60 7.10 -25.09
N LYS A 553 -15.19 7.33 -26.28
CA LYS A 553 -16.12 6.41 -26.95
C LYS A 553 -15.44 5.40 -27.90
N ALA A 554 -14.11 5.26 -27.84
CA ALA A 554 -13.40 4.24 -28.61
C ALA A 554 -13.78 2.82 -28.15
N THR A 555 -13.97 1.92 -29.11
CA THR A 555 -14.20 0.48 -28.85
C THR A 555 -12.89 -0.22 -28.51
N GLU A 556 -12.96 -1.41 -27.92
CA GLU A 556 -11.77 -2.17 -27.55
C GLU A 556 -10.96 -2.60 -28.77
N GLU A 557 -11.62 -2.92 -29.89
CA GLU A 557 -10.97 -3.25 -31.17
C GLU A 557 -10.25 -2.04 -31.77
N GLN A 558 -10.84 -0.84 -31.66
CA GLN A 558 -10.21 0.40 -32.12
C GLN A 558 -8.95 0.71 -31.30
N LEU A 559 -9.04 0.60 -29.96
CA LEU A 559 -7.90 0.81 -29.06
C LEU A 559 -6.80 -0.22 -29.33
N LYS A 560 -7.16 -1.50 -29.42
CA LYS A 560 -6.24 -2.59 -29.75
C LYS A 560 -5.50 -2.34 -31.06
N THR A 561 -6.22 -2.00 -32.13
CA THR A 561 -5.63 -1.69 -33.45
C THR A 561 -4.58 -0.57 -33.34
N VAL A 562 -4.91 0.52 -32.63
CA VAL A 562 -3.99 1.66 -32.46
C VAL A 562 -2.77 1.30 -31.60
N MET A 563 -2.95 0.50 -30.54
CA MET A 563 -1.85 0.08 -29.67
C MET A 563 -0.94 -1.00 -30.30
N GLU A 564 -1.48 -1.81 -31.21
CA GLU A 564 -0.70 -2.72 -32.07
C GLU A 564 0.16 -1.92 -33.06
N GLU A 565 -0.40 -0.92 -33.75
CA GLU A 565 0.36 0.00 -34.61
C GLU A 565 1.45 0.77 -33.83
N PHE A 566 1.13 1.26 -32.63
CA PHE A 566 2.09 1.94 -31.74
C PHE A 566 3.22 1.03 -31.27
N SER A 567 2.91 -0.22 -30.92
CA SER A 567 3.92 -1.22 -30.52
C SER A 567 4.81 -1.64 -31.69
N ALA A 568 4.24 -1.79 -32.89
CA ALA A 568 4.99 -2.08 -34.11
C ALA A 568 5.93 -0.93 -34.49
N LEU A 569 5.53 0.34 -34.28
CA LEU A 569 6.39 1.50 -34.46
C LEU A 569 7.60 1.48 -33.52
N ILE A 570 7.40 1.17 -32.23
CA ILE A 570 8.51 1.02 -31.27
C ILE A 570 9.46 -0.08 -31.75
N GLN A 571 8.95 -1.27 -32.07
CA GLN A 571 9.79 -2.39 -32.53
C GLN A 571 10.59 -2.04 -33.80
N LYS A 572 9.93 -1.43 -34.80
CA LYS A 572 10.54 -1.01 -36.07
C LYS A 572 11.68 -0.01 -35.84
N CYS A 573 11.42 1.08 -35.11
CA CYS A 573 12.43 2.13 -34.92
C CYS A 573 13.51 1.78 -33.90
N CYS A 574 13.25 0.89 -32.92
CA CYS A 574 14.30 0.38 -32.05
C CYS A 574 15.25 -0.61 -32.74
N ALA A 575 14.81 -1.23 -33.84
CA ALA A 575 15.65 -2.05 -34.73
C ALA A 575 16.37 -1.24 -35.83
N ALA A 576 16.07 0.06 -35.99
CA ALA A 576 16.71 0.91 -36.98
C ALA A 576 18.15 1.29 -36.59
N ALA A 577 19.00 1.53 -37.60
CA ALA A 577 20.37 1.98 -37.39
C ALA A 577 20.44 3.41 -36.82
N ASP A 578 19.57 4.31 -37.30
CA ASP A 578 19.30 5.61 -36.68
C ASP A 578 17.87 5.60 -36.12
N LYS A 579 17.80 5.42 -34.80
CA LYS A 579 16.53 5.27 -34.06
C LYS A 579 15.77 6.60 -33.97
N GLU A 580 16.49 7.70 -33.79
CA GLU A 580 15.89 9.03 -33.63
C GLU A 580 15.36 9.55 -34.96
N ALA A 581 16.13 9.37 -36.04
CA ALA A 581 15.65 9.67 -37.39
C ALA A 581 14.42 8.83 -37.76
N CYS A 582 14.40 7.54 -37.43
CA CYS A 582 13.22 6.68 -37.67
C CYS A 582 11.97 7.21 -36.95
N PHE A 583 12.06 7.53 -35.66
CA PHE A 583 10.90 8.08 -34.95
C PHE A 583 10.48 9.46 -35.51
N ALA A 584 11.42 10.34 -35.84
CA ALA A 584 11.12 11.64 -36.43
C ALA A 584 10.45 11.52 -37.82
N GLU A 585 10.91 10.60 -38.67
CA GLU A 585 10.33 10.35 -39.99
C GLU A 585 8.94 9.71 -39.92
N GLU A 586 8.75 8.69 -39.08
CA GLU A 586 7.46 8.03 -38.94
C GLU A 586 6.42 8.94 -38.26
N VAL A 587 6.81 9.77 -37.28
CA VAL A 587 5.92 10.79 -36.69
C VAL A 587 5.61 11.91 -37.68
N GLY A 588 6.59 12.41 -38.44
CA GLY A 588 6.38 13.41 -39.49
C GLY A 588 5.58 12.89 -40.69
N LEU A 589 5.69 11.60 -41.00
CA LEU A 589 4.78 10.88 -41.89
C LEU A 589 3.40 10.77 -41.27
N ASN A 590 3.25 10.56 -39.97
CA ASN A 590 1.94 10.45 -39.32
C ASN A 590 1.18 11.77 -39.21
N GLU A 591 1.88 12.92 -39.14
CA GLU A 591 1.29 14.24 -39.34
C GLU A 591 0.83 14.45 -40.80
N LYS A 592 1.69 14.17 -41.79
CA LYS A 592 1.37 14.37 -43.22
C LYS A 592 0.39 13.36 -43.80
N ASN A 593 0.40 12.15 -43.28
CA ASN A 593 -0.31 10.97 -43.80
C ASN A 593 -1.41 10.50 -42.83
N LYS A 594 -1.75 11.32 -41.83
CA LYS A 594 -2.88 11.13 -40.93
C LYS A 594 -2.91 9.72 -40.30
N MET A 595 -1.99 9.26 -39.45
CA MET A 595 -2.30 7.99 -38.72
C MET A 595 -3.44 8.23 -37.73
N ILE A 596 -3.22 9.14 -36.78
CA ILE A 596 -4.21 9.51 -35.75
C ILE A 596 -5.42 10.23 -36.38
N SER A 597 -5.23 10.88 -37.53
CA SER A 597 -6.34 11.41 -38.32
C SER A 597 -7.01 10.37 -39.26
N LYS A 598 -6.41 9.22 -39.61
CA LYS A 598 -7.07 8.08 -40.28
C LYS A 598 -7.87 7.26 -39.27
N VAL A 599 -7.40 7.13 -38.03
CA VAL A 599 -8.25 6.71 -36.90
C VAL A 599 -9.49 7.60 -36.82
N SER A 600 -9.35 8.91 -37.14
CA SER A 600 -10.48 9.84 -37.26
C SER A 600 -11.11 10.01 -38.66
N PHE A 601 -10.70 9.27 -39.70
CA PHE A 601 -11.26 9.39 -41.07
C PHE A 601 -11.75 8.06 -41.67
N ARG A 602 -11.26 6.90 -41.22
CA ARG A 602 -11.79 5.58 -41.60
C ARG A 602 -13.07 5.19 -40.85
N TYR A 603 -13.38 5.89 -39.75
CA TYR A 603 -14.59 5.69 -38.94
C TYR A 603 -15.53 6.90 -38.89
N CYS A 604 -15.39 7.86 -39.82
CA CYS A 604 -16.44 8.85 -40.11
C CYS A 604 -17.48 8.36 -41.14
N TYR A 605 -17.39 7.10 -41.58
CA TYR A 605 -18.37 6.43 -42.43
C TYR A 605 -18.75 5.08 -41.81
N LEU A 606 -19.45 5.12 -40.67
CA LEU A 606 -20.33 4.07 -40.14
C LEU A 606 -21.08 4.63 -38.92
N THR A 607 -22.03 5.52 -39.22
CA THR A 607 -23.19 5.87 -38.38
C THR A 607 -24.43 5.43 -39.13
#